data_AF-A0A7I7QIY0-F1
#
_entry.id   AF-A0A7I7QIY0-F1
#
_cell.length_a   1.000
_cell.length_b   1.000
_cell.length_c   1.000
_cell.angle_alpha   90.00
_cell.angle_beta   90.00
_cell.angle_gamma   90.00
#
_symmetry.space_group_name_H-M   'P 1'
#
loop_
_entity.id
_entity.type
_entity.pdbx_description
1 polymer ?
#
loop_
_entity_poly.entity_id
_entity_poly.type
_entity_poly.pdbx_seq_one_letter_code
_entity_poly.pdbx_strand_id
1 'polypeptide(L)' 'MLGRSRLPFRPAPRSFFGGELTLSPKPVFFITNKTALTTMRRLVKFAAQGNPAAVPGILASAVRG' A
#
# COMPACT_ATOMS: atom_id res chain seq x y z
N MET A 1 18.07 -32.68 -9.63
CA MET A 1 18.66 -31.36 -9.92
C MET A 1 17.53 -30.32 -10.03
N LEU A 2 17.74 -29.14 -9.42
CA LEU A 2 16.74 -28.11 -9.13
C LEU A 2 16.10 -27.46 -10.37
N GLY A 3 14.80 -27.18 -10.27
CA GLY A 3 14.11 -26.21 -11.12
C GLY A 3 13.06 -25.46 -10.31
N ARG A 4 13.49 -24.71 -9.29
CA ARG A 4 12.65 -23.88 -8.41
C ARG A 4 11.95 -22.83 -9.28
N SER A 5 10.66 -23.03 -9.56
CA SER A 5 9.82 -22.07 -10.27
C SER A 5 9.77 -20.78 -9.47
N ARG A 6 10.58 -19.80 -9.88
CA ARG A 6 10.48 -18.42 -9.41
C ARG A 6 9.18 -17.88 -9.99
N LEU A 7 8.15 -17.76 -9.16
CA LEU A 7 6.89 -17.12 -9.56
C LEU A 7 7.23 -15.78 -10.24
N PRO A 8 6.79 -15.57 -11.49
CA PRO A 8 7.08 -14.32 -12.17
C PRO A 8 6.31 -13.23 -11.44
N PHE A 9 7.02 -12.37 -10.70
CA PHE A 9 6.56 -11.00 -10.49
C PHE A 9 6.49 -10.38 -11.89
N ARG A 10 5.35 -10.58 -12.56
CA ARG A 10 5.09 -9.98 -13.86
C ARG A 10 5.22 -8.46 -13.67
N PRO A 11 5.83 -7.74 -14.63
CA PRO A 11 5.79 -6.28 -14.62
C PRO A 11 4.33 -5.82 -14.50
N ALA A 12 4.10 -4.75 -13.73
CA ALA A 12 2.78 -4.26 -13.34
C ALA A 12 1.74 -4.40 -14.48
N PRO A 13 0.54 -4.94 -14.21
CA PRO A 13 -0.46 -5.12 -15.25
C PRO A 13 -0.79 -3.77 -15.90
N ARG A 14 -0.86 -3.74 -17.23
CA ARG A 14 -1.20 -2.55 -18.04
C ARG A 14 -2.60 -1.99 -17.74
N SER A 15 -3.37 -2.64 -16.88
CA SER A 15 -4.69 -2.20 -16.39
C SER A 15 -4.66 -0.86 -15.65
N PHE A 16 -3.47 -0.32 -15.34
CA PHE A 16 -3.34 1.01 -14.74
C PHE A 16 -3.88 2.17 -15.59
N PHE A 17 -3.92 2.00 -16.92
CA PHE A 17 -4.51 2.99 -17.85
C PHE A 17 -5.86 2.53 -18.44
N GLY A 18 -6.32 1.31 -18.13
CA GLY A 18 -7.41 0.63 -18.86
C GLY A 18 -8.73 0.45 -18.11
N GLY A 19 -8.82 0.83 -16.82
CA GLY A 19 -10.10 0.83 -16.08
C GLY A 19 -10.70 -0.57 -15.80
N GLU A 20 -9.95 -1.66 -15.95
CA GLU A 20 -10.45 -3.00 -15.64
C GLU A 20 -10.51 -3.22 -14.12
N LEU A 21 -11.75 -3.34 -13.63
CA LEU A 21 -12.10 -3.57 -12.24
C LEU A 21 -11.89 -5.05 -11.85
N THR A 22 -10.64 -5.50 -11.86
CA THR A 22 -10.28 -6.78 -11.23
C THR A 22 -10.49 -6.67 -9.72
N LEU A 23 -11.13 -7.66 -9.10
CA LEU A 23 -11.19 -7.78 -7.64
C LEU A 23 -9.75 -7.85 -7.09
N SER A 24 -9.26 -6.71 -6.61
CA SER A 24 -7.97 -6.52 -5.93
C SER A 24 -6.70 -6.91 -6.72
N PRO A 25 -6.34 -6.19 -7.80
CA PRO A 25 -4.93 -6.05 -8.12
C PRO A 25 -4.30 -5.33 -6.91
N LYS A 26 -3.41 -6.00 -6.18
CA LYS A 26 -2.63 -5.35 -5.11
C LYS A 26 -1.95 -4.12 -5.73
N PRO A 27 -2.39 -2.89 -5.42
CA PRO A 27 -1.99 -1.76 -6.24
C PRO A 27 -0.50 -1.54 -6.00
N VAL A 28 0.30 -1.60 -7.06
CA VAL A 28 1.76 -1.48 -6.98
C VAL A 28 2.17 -0.13 -6.36
N PHE A 29 1.33 0.88 -6.54
CA PHE A 29 1.44 2.26 -6.04
C PHE A 29 1.29 2.39 -4.53
N PHE A 30 0.63 1.43 -3.86
CA PHE A 30 0.63 1.37 -2.40
C PHE A 30 1.98 0.91 -1.84
N ILE A 31 2.82 0.25 -2.65
CA ILE A 31 4.15 -0.21 -2.27
C ILE A 31 5.20 0.90 -2.50
N THR A 32 4.95 1.83 -3.43
CA THR A 32 5.89 2.90 -3.79
C THR A 32 5.71 4.19 -2.97
N ASN A 33 4.61 4.31 -2.21
CA ASN A 33 4.37 5.45 -1.35
C ASN A 33 5.44 5.48 -0.22
N LYS A 34 6.32 6.49 -0.28
CA LYS A 34 7.51 6.58 0.58
C LYS A 34 7.16 6.67 2.07
N THR A 35 5.93 7.07 2.40
CA THR A 35 5.44 7.25 3.76
C THR A 35 4.55 6.10 4.23
N ALA A 36 4.31 5.06 3.43
CA ALA A 36 3.40 3.95 3.75
C ALA A 36 3.71 3.30 5.11
N LEU A 37 4.98 3.02 5.41
CA LEU A 37 5.39 2.44 6.69
C LEU A 37 5.07 3.36 7.89
N THR A 38 5.26 4.67 7.70
CA THR A 38 4.97 5.69 8.73
C THR A 38 3.47 5.83 8.94
N THR A 39 2.70 5.88 7.86
CA THR A 39 1.23 5.93 7.88
C THR A 39 0.67 4.71 8.62
N MET A 40 1.15 3.50 8.30
CA MET A 40 0.72 2.26 8.98
C MET A 40 1.06 2.27 10.47
N ARG A 41 2.26 2.72 10.87
CA ARG A 41 2.60 2.83 12.31
C ARG A 41 1.67 3.79 13.04
N ARG A 42 1.34 4.94 12.43
CA ARG A 42 0.42 5.92 13.04
C ARG A 42 -1.00 5.34 13.13
N LEU A 43 -1.45 4.60 12.12
CA LEU A 43 -2.75 3.94 12.12
C LEU A 43 -2.85 2.86 13.21
N VAL A 44 -1.81 2.01 13.36
CA VAL A 44 -1.77 1.00 14.43
C VAL A 44 -1.78 1.66 15.82
N LYS A 45 -1.00 2.73 16.02
CA LYS A 45 -1.02 3.50 17.28
C LYS A 45 -2.39 4.13 17.55
N PHE A 46 -3.04 4.67 16.52
CA PHE A 46 -4.39 5.21 16.64
C PHE A 46 -5.40 4.12 16.99
N ALA A 47 -5.36 2.95 16.35
CA ALA A 47 -6.23 1.82 16.68
C ALA A 47 -6.05 1.35 18.14
N ALA A 48 -4.82 1.41 18.66
CA ALA A 48 -4.54 1.04 20.05
C ALA A 48 -4.94 2.11 21.09
N GLN A 49 -4.80 3.40 20.75
CA GLN A 49 -4.99 4.51 21.71
C GLN A 49 -6.35 5.22 21.56
N GLY A 50 -7.02 5.07 20.42
CA GLY A 50 -8.31 5.68 20.14
C GLY A 50 -8.31 7.21 20.09
N ASN A 51 -7.14 7.88 20.00
CA ASN A 51 -7.07 9.34 20.08
C ASN A 51 -7.46 10.02 18.75
N PRO A 52 -8.64 10.67 18.65
CA PRO A 52 -9.10 11.30 17.42
C PRO A 52 -8.21 12.46 16.94
N ALA A 53 -7.44 13.10 17.82
CA ALA A 53 -6.51 14.17 17.45
C ALA A 53 -5.32 13.67 16.60
N ALA A 54 -5.08 12.35 16.53
CA ALA A 54 -4.01 11.78 15.72
C ALA A 54 -4.37 11.65 14.22
N VAL A 55 -5.66 11.76 13.87
CA VAL A 55 -6.18 11.53 12.52
C VAL A 55 -5.58 12.50 11.48
N PRO A 56 -5.51 13.83 11.72
CA PRO A 56 -4.90 14.74 10.75
C PRO A 56 -3.44 14.38 10.42
N GLY A 57 -2.68 13.92 11.40
CA GLY A 57 -1.30 13.47 11.20
C GLY A 57 -1.19 12.19 10.35
N ILE A 58 -2.13 11.25 10.48
CA ILE A 58 -2.19 10.06 9.62
C ILE A 58 -2.48 10.45 8.17
N LEU A 59 -3.46 11.33 7.96
CA LEU A 59 -3.84 11.79 6.62
C LEU A 59 -2.71 12.58 5.95
N ALA A 60 -2.08 13.51 6.66
CA ALA A 60 -0.93 14.26 6.14
C ALA A 60 0.25 13.34 5.76
N SER A 61 0.46 12.24 6.51
CA SER A 61 1.45 11.21 6.17
C SER A 61 1.06 10.49 4.89
N ALA A 62 -0.21 10.08 4.75
CA ALA A 62 -0.70 9.35 3.59
C ALA A 62 -0.60 10.16 2.28
N VAL A 63 -0.90 11.45 2.33
CA VAL A 63 -0.87 12.36 1.16
C VAL A 63 0.56 12.78 0.76
N ARG A 64 1.50 12.77 1.70
CA ARG A 64 2.90 13.18 1.44
C ARG A 64 3.70 12.15 0.60
N GLY A 65 3.19 10.93 0.45
CA GLY A 65 3.92 9.81 -0.17
C GLY A 65 3.39 9.39 -1.52
#